data_AF-A0A5S4YDN7-F1
#
_entry.id   AF-A0A5S4YDN7-F1
#
_cell.length_a   1.000
_cell.length_b   1.000
_cell.length_c   1.000
_cell.angle_alpha   90.00
_cell.angle_beta   90.00
_cell.angle_gamma   90.00
#
_symmetry.space_group_name_H-M   'P 1'
#
loop_
_entity.id
_entity.type
_entity.pdbx_description
1 polymer ?
#
loop_
_entity_poly.entity_id
_entity_poly.type
_entity_poly.pdbx_seq_one_letter_code
_entity_poly.pdbx_strand_id
1 'polypeptide(L)'
;MTSTDFIHVAISARLAHGDLVAADGALEADPSDHGVRLILVKQLLVSCANVTDLELICRSLYKDHPAISEIITPHRRNFEFAKYIRNIAVGHVNPALSQKALEWRPELNLVLTKLDAPAEAFLGYAVLETAINTFVDGERHRIFDSDTDLAYPPDLIRFLNFLGSTVHVGIAYCAAVAAAALEHANLPDFNEDWLELSAKAGLTDFAFITRKG
;
A
#
# COMPACT_ATOMS: atom_id res chain seq x y z
N MET A 1 -15.70 13.04 -15.45
CA MET A 1 -16.09 12.29 -14.25
C MET A 1 -17.47 12.74 -13.84
N THR A 2 -18.29 11.81 -13.39
CA THR A 2 -19.60 12.03 -12.76
C THR A 2 -19.44 12.24 -11.26
N SER A 3 -20.47 12.74 -10.56
CA SER A 3 -20.47 12.83 -9.09
C SER A 3 -20.15 11.48 -8.43
N THR A 4 -20.67 10.37 -8.96
CA THR A 4 -20.36 9.00 -8.50
C THR A 4 -18.87 8.66 -8.63
N ASP A 5 -18.19 9.11 -9.70
CA ASP A 5 -16.75 8.89 -9.85
C ASP A 5 -15.95 9.66 -8.78
N PHE A 6 -16.38 10.89 -8.44
CA PHE A 6 -15.74 11.68 -7.40
C PHE A 6 -15.96 11.09 -5.99
N ILE A 7 -17.15 10.53 -5.72
CA ILE A 7 -17.41 9.77 -4.49
C ILE A 7 -16.48 8.57 -4.40
N HIS A 8 -16.30 7.81 -5.49
CA HIS A 8 -15.38 6.68 -5.52
C HIS A 8 -13.93 7.10 -5.25
N VAL A 9 -13.47 8.20 -5.87
CA VAL A 9 -12.13 8.77 -5.60
C VAL A 9 -12.00 9.20 -4.14
N ALA A 10 -12.98 9.91 -3.58
CA ALA A 10 -12.96 10.38 -2.20
C ALA A 10 -12.91 9.21 -1.20
N ILE A 11 -13.74 8.18 -1.39
CA ILE A 11 -13.73 6.97 -0.55
C ILE A 11 -12.37 6.27 -0.64
N SER A 12 -11.88 6.05 -1.86
CA SER A 12 -10.59 5.36 -2.08
C SER A 12 -9.42 6.11 -1.44
N ALA A 13 -9.41 7.44 -1.57
CA ALA A 13 -8.42 8.31 -0.95
C ALA A 13 -8.47 8.26 0.58
N ARG A 14 -9.67 8.34 1.17
CA ARG A 14 -9.83 8.28 2.64
C ARG A 14 -9.47 6.93 3.23
N LEU A 15 -9.78 5.83 2.54
CA LEU A 15 -9.38 4.48 2.97
C LEU A 15 -7.86 4.33 2.95
N ALA A 16 -7.20 4.66 1.83
CA ALA A 16 -5.75 4.60 1.74
C ALA A 16 -5.06 5.52 2.78
N HIS A 17 -5.57 6.74 2.96
CA HIS A 17 -5.09 7.66 3.99
C HIS A 17 -5.20 7.08 5.40
N GLY A 18 -6.38 6.56 5.76
CA GLY A 18 -6.62 5.98 7.09
C GLY A 18 -5.70 4.81 7.39
N ASP A 19 -5.53 3.90 6.43
CA ASP A 19 -4.64 2.75 6.58
C ASP A 19 -3.18 3.17 6.72
N LEU A 20 -2.72 4.14 5.91
CA LEU A 20 -1.36 4.68 6.00
C LEU A 20 -1.11 5.30 7.37
N VAL A 21 -1.98 6.22 7.83
CA VAL A 21 -1.82 6.89 9.13
C VAL A 21 -1.82 5.88 10.28
N ALA A 22 -2.73 4.91 10.28
CA ALA A 22 -2.85 3.95 11.36
C ALA A 22 -1.66 2.99 11.40
N ALA A 23 -1.26 2.43 10.25
CA ALA A 23 -0.15 1.48 10.20
C ALA A 23 1.21 2.15 10.43
N ASP A 24 1.38 3.40 10.00
CA ASP A 24 2.60 4.19 10.21
C ASP A 24 2.78 4.48 11.70
N GLY A 25 1.76 5.06 12.34
CA GLY A 25 1.80 5.35 13.79
C GLY A 25 1.97 4.08 14.64
N ALA A 26 1.36 2.96 14.24
CA ALA A 26 1.54 1.69 14.93
C ALA A 26 2.96 1.11 14.75
N LEU A 27 3.61 1.35 13.61
CA LEU A 27 4.99 0.90 13.37
C LEU A 27 5.99 1.79 14.09
N GLU A 28 5.76 3.11 14.12
CA GLU A 28 6.56 4.09 14.88
C GLU A 28 6.52 3.85 16.40
N ALA A 29 5.43 3.25 16.91
CA ALA A 29 5.34 2.80 18.30
C ALA A 29 6.29 1.62 18.63
N ASP A 30 7.06 1.14 17.64
CA ASP A 30 8.10 0.11 17.74
C ASP A 30 7.64 -1.17 18.46
N PRO A 31 6.58 -1.86 17.97
CA PRO A 31 6.03 -3.02 18.66
C PRO A 31 7.11 -4.10 18.83
N SER A 32 7.28 -4.68 20.02
CA SER A 32 8.38 -5.62 20.28
C SER A 32 8.31 -6.92 19.47
N ASP A 33 7.12 -7.26 18.95
CA ASP A 33 6.89 -8.46 18.16
C ASP A 33 7.27 -8.26 16.68
N HIS A 34 8.22 -9.06 16.19
CA HIS A 34 8.70 -8.98 14.80
C HIS A 34 7.63 -9.37 13.77
N GLY A 35 6.73 -10.30 14.09
CA GLY A 35 5.61 -10.67 13.22
C GLY A 35 4.64 -9.50 13.06
N VAL A 36 4.34 -8.80 14.16
CA VAL A 36 3.50 -7.58 14.14
C VAL A 36 4.17 -6.48 13.30
N ARG A 37 5.47 -6.22 13.49
CA ARG A 37 6.21 -5.25 12.66
C ARG A 37 6.10 -5.59 11.17
N LEU A 38 6.30 -6.86 10.81
CA LEU A 38 6.20 -7.30 9.43
C LEU A 38 4.79 -7.13 8.85
N ILE A 39 3.74 -7.42 9.62
CA ILE A 39 2.35 -7.19 9.20
C ILE A 39 2.12 -5.70 8.90
N LEU A 40 2.60 -4.81 9.76
CA LEU A 40 2.47 -3.36 9.57
C LEU A 40 3.23 -2.89 8.32
N VAL A 41 4.46 -3.35 8.11
CA VAL A 41 5.25 -3.06 6.90
C VAL A 41 4.51 -3.53 5.64
N LYS A 42 3.95 -4.75 5.65
CA LYS A 42 3.16 -5.28 4.53
C LYS A 42 1.91 -4.46 4.28
N GLN A 43 1.22 -4.02 5.34
CA GLN A 43 0.05 -3.16 5.22
C GLN A 43 0.41 -1.81 4.60
N LEU A 44 1.50 -1.18 5.03
CA LEU A 44 1.98 0.08 4.44
C LEU A 44 2.30 -0.07 2.94
N LEU A 45 2.94 -1.18 2.53
CA LEU A 45 3.19 -1.48 1.12
C LEU A 45 1.89 -1.66 0.32
N VAL A 46 0.88 -2.31 0.90
CA VAL A 46 -0.45 -2.45 0.30
C VAL A 46 -1.14 -1.10 0.14
N SER A 47 -1.12 -0.26 1.18
CA SER A 47 -1.74 1.05 1.13
C SER A 47 -1.03 1.98 0.14
N CYS A 48 0.31 1.97 0.08
CA CYS A 48 1.08 2.67 -0.97
C CYS A 48 0.74 2.16 -2.38
N ALA A 49 0.54 0.86 -2.56
CA ALA A 49 0.07 0.32 -3.85
C ALA A 49 -1.33 0.85 -4.20
N ASN A 50 -2.22 0.97 -3.22
CA ASN A 50 -3.54 1.55 -3.41
C ASN A 50 -3.48 3.05 -3.77
N VAL A 51 -2.48 3.79 -3.26
CA VAL A 51 -2.21 5.18 -3.72
C VAL A 51 -1.86 5.22 -5.22
N THR A 52 -1.10 4.25 -5.70
CA THR A 52 -0.78 4.15 -7.14
C THR A 52 -2.04 3.90 -7.97
N ASP A 53 -2.92 3.02 -7.50
CA ASP A 53 -4.19 2.73 -8.17
C ASP A 53 -5.13 3.95 -8.13
N LEU A 54 -5.14 4.71 -7.02
CA LEU A 54 -5.86 5.99 -6.89
C LEU A 54 -5.36 7.04 -7.88
N GLU A 55 -4.04 7.17 -8.05
CA GLU A 55 -3.45 8.15 -8.98
C GLU A 55 -3.96 7.96 -10.42
N LEU A 56 -4.24 6.73 -10.83
CA LEU A 56 -4.75 6.43 -12.18
C LEU A 56 -6.16 6.97 -12.41
N ILE A 57 -7.00 6.99 -11.37
CA ILE A 57 -8.42 7.34 -11.48
C ILE A 57 -8.72 8.81 -11.15
N CYS A 58 -7.80 9.53 -10.50
CA CYS A 58 -8.04 10.91 -10.04
C CYS A 58 -7.32 12.00 -10.85
N ARG A 59 -6.67 11.66 -11.98
CA ARG A 59 -5.88 12.62 -12.79
C ARG A 59 -6.69 13.81 -13.32
N SER A 60 -7.99 13.65 -13.50
CA SER A 60 -8.90 14.72 -13.90
C SER A 60 -8.89 15.90 -12.91
N LEU A 61 -8.68 15.62 -11.61
CA LEU A 61 -8.60 16.64 -10.57
C LEU A 61 -7.37 17.55 -10.73
N TYR A 62 -6.32 17.10 -11.42
CA TYR A 62 -5.10 17.88 -11.56
C TYR A 62 -5.27 19.15 -12.40
N LYS A 63 -6.32 19.20 -13.23
CA LYS A 63 -6.63 20.40 -14.00
C LYS A 63 -7.01 21.57 -13.08
N ASP A 64 -7.84 21.28 -12.09
CA ASP A 64 -8.37 22.29 -11.16
C ASP A 64 -7.49 22.40 -9.90
N HIS A 65 -6.73 21.35 -9.57
CA HIS A 65 -5.82 21.28 -8.43
C HIS A 65 -4.42 20.75 -8.85
N PRO A 66 -3.62 21.52 -9.61
CA PRO A 66 -2.33 21.08 -10.13
C PRO A 66 -1.32 20.69 -9.04
N ALA A 67 -1.40 21.33 -7.87
CA ALA A 67 -0.57 21.02 -6.70
C ALA A 67 -0.66 19.56 -6.25
N ILE A 68 -1.77 18.86 -6.50
CA ILE A 68 -1.91 17.43 -6.16
C ILE A 68 -0.90 16.59 -6.96
N SER A 69 -0.70 16.91 -8.24
CA SER A 69 0.28 16.18 -9.07
C SER A 69 1.71 16.44 -8.61
N GLU A 70 1.99 17.63 -8.08
CA GLU A 70 3.32 18.01 -7.59
C GLU A 70 3.74 17.20 -6.37
N ILE A 71 2.78 16.77 -5.53
CA ILE A 71 3.03 15.91 -4.36
C ILE A 71 3.58 14.54 -4.79
N ILE A 72 2.91 13.87 -5.75
CA ILE A 72 3.20 12.47 -6.05
C ILE A 72 4.25 12.27 -7.16
N THR A 73 4.35 13.20 -8.12
CA THR A 73 5.19 13.03 -9.31
C THR A 73 6.66 12.71 -8.99
N PRO A 74 7.33 13.40 -8.02
CA PRO A 74 8.71 13.09 -7.66
C PRO A 74 8.90 11.70 -7.05
N HIS A 75 7.83 11.11 -6.51
CA HIS A 75 7.86 9.86 -5.74
C HIS A 75 7.19 8.69 -6.48
N ARG A 76 6.74 8.87 -7.72
CA ARG A 76 6.06 7.81 -8.51
C ARG A 76 6.81 6.48 -8.50
N ARG A 77 8.14 6.52 -8.65
CA ARG A 77 8.98 5.32 -8.65
C ARG A 77 8.91 4.55 -7.32
N ASN A 78 8.75 5.26 -6.20
CA ASN A 78 8.61 4.64 -4.88
C ASN A 78 7.26 3.92 -4.77
N PHE A 79 6.18 4.55 -5.24
CA PHE A 79 4.85 3.95 -5.28
C PHE A 79 4.77 2.76 -6.25
N GLU A 80 5.43 2.84 -7.40
CA GLU A 80 5.60 1.72 -8.33
C GLU A 80 6.30 0.53 -7.65
N PHE A 81 7.34 0.79 -6.86
CA PHE A 81 8.04 -0.25 -6.10
C PHE A 81 7.14 -0.89 -5.04
N ALA A 82 6.39 -0.09 -4.27
CA ALA A 82 5.43 -0.62 -3.31
C ALA A 82 4.35 -1.48 -3.99
N LYS A 83 3.82 -1.03 -5.13
CA LYS A 83 2.85 -1.79 -5.94
C LYS A 83 3.44 -3.09 -6.49
N TYR A 84 4.70 -3.07 -6.93
CA TYR A 84 5.40 -4.28 -7.34
C TYR A 84 5.48 -5.30 -6.21
N ILE A 85 5.98 -4.90 -5.02
CA ILE A 85 6.08 -5.80 -3.87
C ILE A 85 4.70 -6.33 -3.47
N ARG A 86 3.68 -5.45 -3.41
CA ARG A 86 2.30 -5.86 -3.12
C ARG A 86 1.82 -6.93 -4.09
N ASN A 87 2.11 -6.77 -5.38
CA ASN A 87 1.66 -7.71 -6.40
C ASN A 87 2.39 -9.04 -6.33
N ILE A 88 3.65 -9.12 -5.93
CA ILE A 88 4.40 -10.38 -6.00
C ILE A 88 4.59 -11.11 -4.67
N ALA A 89 4.44 -10.40 -3.54
CA ALA A 89 4.76 -10.94 -2.21
C ALA A 89 3.62 -10.84 -1.19
N VAL A 90 2.80 -9.77 -1.23
CA VAL A 90 1.82 -9.50 -0.16
C VAL A 90 0.39 -9.89 -0.57
N GLY A 91 -0.08 -9.42 -1.73
CA GLY A 91 -1.43 -9.71 -2.22
C GLY A 91 -1.59 -11.15 -2.71
N HIS A 92 -0.55 -11.67 -3.35
CA HIS A 92 -0.36 -13.10 -3.57
C HIS A 92 1.15 -13.39 -3.55
N VAL A 93 1.56 -14.57 -3.08
CA VAL A 93 2.96 -14.98 -3.19
C VAL A 93 3.17 -15.59 -4.58
N ASN A 94 3.96 -14.91 -5.42
CA ASN A 94 4.29 -15.38 -6.76
C ASN A 94 5.17 -16.65 -6.68
N PRO A 95 4.87 -17.73 -7.42
CA PRO A 95 5.68 -18.95 -7.39
C PRO A 95 7.18 -18.74 -7.74
N ALA A 96 7.47 -17.84 -8.68
CA ALA A 96 8.86 -17.52 -9.06
C ALA A 96 9.59 -16.78 -7.92
N LEU A 97 8.87 -15.96 -7.14
CA LEU A 97 9.44 -15.32 -5.95
C LEU A 97 9.80 -16.37 -4.89
N SER A 98 8.95 -17.37 -4.67
CA SER A 98 9.24 -18.45 -3.73
C SER A 98 10.50 -19.24 -4.09
N GLN A 99 10.70 -19.51 -5.39
CA GLN A 99 11.92 -20.16 -5.88
C GLN A 99 13.15 -19.31 -5.63
N LYS A 100 13.07 -18.01 -5.95
CA LYS A 100 14.17 -17.05 -5.69
C LYS A 100 14.48 -16.91 -4.22
N ALA A 101 13.48 -16.97 -3.34
CA ALA A 101 13.69 -16.92 -1.90
C ALA A 101 14.48 -18.13 -1.39
N LEU A 102 14.19 -19.33 -1.91
CA LEU A 102 14.96 -20.54 -1.59
C LEU A 102 16.40 -20.50 -2.13
N GLU A 103 16.60 -19.92 -3.32
CA GLU A 103 17.94 -19.72 -3.90
C GLU A 103 18.77 -18.74 -3.06
N TRP A 104 18.15 -17.62 -2.65
CA TRP A 104 18.81 -16.56 -1.88
C TRP A 104 19.05 -16.95 -0.42
N ARG A 105 18.07 -17.63 0.21
CA ARG A 105 18.05 -18.00 1.61
C ARG A 105 17.89 -19.52 1.75
N PRO A 106 18.93 -20.33 1.49
CA PRO A 106 18.84 -21.79 1.51
C PRO A 106 18.42 -22.36 2.87
N GLU A 107 18.63 -21.62 3.97
CA GLU A 107 18.11 -21.95 5.30
C GLU A 107 16.59 -22.10 5.35
N LEU A 108 15.85 -21.52 4.39
CA LEU A 108 14.40 -21.69 4.27
C LEU A 108 13.98 -23.15 4.07
N ASN A 109 14.83 -23.99 3.48
CA ASN A 109 14.56 -25.43 3.39
C ASN A 109 14.33 -26.08 4.76
N LEU A 110 15.05 -25.61 5.79
CA LEU A 110 14.84 -26.06 7.17
C LEU A 110 13.63 -25.36 7.80
N VAL A 111 13.51 -24.04 7.61
CA VAL A 111 12.44 -23.23 8.21
C VAL A 111 11.05 -23.75 7.81
N LEU A 112 10.86 -24.13 6.54
CA LEU A 112 9.59 -24.66 6.03
C LEU A 112 9.15 -25.98 6.69
N THR A 113 10.06 -26.69 7.38
CA THR A 113 9.72 -27.92 8.13
C THR A 113 9.26 -27.63 9.56
N LYS A 114 9.33 -26.38 10.01
CA LYS A 114 8.95 -25.93 11.35
C LYS A 114 7.63 -25.16 11.27
N LEU A 115 6.78 -25.35 12.28
CA LEU A 115 5.50 -24.66 12.41
C LEU A 115 5.48 -23.94 13.77
N ASP A 116 6.25 -22.86 13.85
CA ASP A 116 6.34 -21.98 15.01
C ASP A 116 6.44 -20.51 14.58
N ALA A 117 6.02 -19.60 15.46
CA ALA A 117 5.94 -18.17 15.14
C ALA A 117 7.29 -17.54 14.74
N PRO A 118 8.43 -17.85 15.40
CA PRO A 118 9.74 -17.39 14.92
C PRO A 118 10.09 -17.84 13.49
N ALA A 119 9.81 -19.10 13.14
CA ALA A 119 10.01 -19.62 11.79
C ALA A 119 9.13 -18.90 10.76
N GLU A 120 7.86 -18.64 11.09
CA GLU A 120 6.92 -17.92 10.23
C GLU A 120 7.33 -16.45 10.02
N ALA A 121 7.76 -15.77 11.08
CA ALA A 121 8.26 -14.39 11.00
C ALA A 121 9.51 -14.32 10.11
N PHE A 122 10.48 -15.22 10.31
CA PHE A 122 11.68 -15.30 9.50
C PHE A 122 11.36 -15.56 8.02
N LEU A 123 10.51 -16.55 7.72
CA LEU A 123 10.03 -16.82 6.36
C LEU A 123 9.42 -15.57 5.72
N GLY A 124 8.59 -14.85 6.48
CA GLY A 124 7.95 -13.63 6.01
C GLY A 124 8.93 -12.51 5.67
N TYR A 125 9.98 -12.32 6.48
CA TYR A 125 11.05 -11.35 6.20
C TYR A 125 11.90 -11.79 5.01
N ALA A 126 12.26 -13.06 4.89
CA ALA A 126 13.05 -13.58 3.78
C ALA A 126 12.33 -13.41 2.42
N VAL A 127 11.01 -13.66 2.38
CA VAL A 127 10.21 -13.43 1.17
C VAL A 127 10.12 -11.94 0.83
N LEU A 128 9.95 -11.06 1.83
CA LEU A 128 9.93 -9.62 1.62
C LEU A 128 11.27 -9.10 1.09
N GLU A 129 12.37 -9.51 1.71
CA GLU A 129 13.73 -9.18 1.30
C GLU A 129 14.02 -9.62 -0.14
N THR A 130 13.64 -10.86 -0.48
CA THR A 130 13.76 -11.38 -1.84
C THR A 130 12.94 -10.52 -2.81
N ALA A 131 11.72 -10.15 -2.45
CA ALA A 131 10.86 -9.32 -3.30
C ALA A 131 11.42 -7.92 -3.51
N ILE A 132 12.06 -7.34 -2.49
CA ILE A 132 12.81 -6.08 -2.63
C ILE A 132 13.89 -6.29 -3.67
N ASN A 133 14.77 -7.27 -3.48
CA ASN A 133 15.94 -7.49 -4.33
C ASN A 133 15.62 -7.88 -5.77
N THR A 134 14.42 -8.39 -6.06
CA THR A 134 13.99 -8.70 -7.44
C THR A 134 13.50 -7.49 -8.24
N PHE A 135 13.40 -6.29 -7.63
CA PHE A 135 12.99 -5.07 -8.33
C PHE A 135 14.15 -4.42 -9.09
N VAL A 136 14.65 -5.12 -10.11
CA VAL A 136 15.84 -4.75 -10.89
C VAL A 136 15.52 -4.30 -12.32
N ASP A 137 16.47 -3.60 -12.92
CA ASP A 137 16.58 -3.33 -14.36
C ASP A 137 17.95 -3.84 -14.83
N GLY A 138 17.96 -5.01 -15.47
CA GLY A 138 19.18 -5.79 -15.66
C GLY A 138 19.74 -6.29 -14.33
N GLU A 139 21.00 -5.96 -14.04
CA GLU A 139 21.67 -6.32 -12.77
C GLU A 139 21.54 -5.25 -11.68
N ARG A 140 20.91 -4.11 -11.97
CA ARG A 140 20.84 -2.98 -11.02
C ARG A 140 19.46 -2.89 -10.39
N HIS A 141 19.44 -2.77 -9.07
CA HIS A 141 18.21 -2.52 -8.34
C HIS A 141 17.63 -1.13 -8.72
N ARG A 142 16.30 -1.04 -8.87
CA ARG A 142 15.63 0.17 -9.39
C ARG A 142 15.47 1.29 -8.35
N ILE A 143 15.56 1.00 -7.06
CA ILE A 143 15.47 2.03 -5.99
C ILE A 143 16.81 2.20 -5.25
N PHE A 144 17.39 1.10 -4.78
CA PHE A 144 18.60 1.09 -3.98
C PHE A 144 19.87 0.82 -4.78
N ASP A 145 21.02 1.27 -4.25
CA ASP A 145 22.34 1.12 -4.89
C ASP A 145 22.98 -0.27 -4.68
N SER A 146 22.39 -1.11 -3.83
CA SER A 146 22.85 -2.46 -3.52
C SER A 146 21.69 -3.34 -3.12
N ASP A 147 21.94 -4.65 -3.10
CA ASP A 147 21.02 -5.63 -2.53
C ASP A 147 20.72 -5.27 -1.06
N THR A 148 19.54 -5.68 -0.61
CA THR A 148 19.03 -5.40 0.74
C THR A 148 19.07 -6.68 1.56
N ASP A 149 19.75 -6.65 2.70
CA ASP A 149 19.65 -7.67 3.75
C ASP A 149 18.92 -7.08 4.96
N LEU A 150 17.69 -7.51 5.24
CA LEU A 150 16.88 -6.97 6.33
C LEU A 150 17.38 -7.42 7.72
N ALA A 151 18.28 -8.40 7.80
CA ALA A 151 18.97 -8.73 9.04
C ALA A 151 20.20 -7.83 9.27
N TYR A 152 20.69 -7.14 8.24
CA TYR A 152 21.76 -6.17 8.35
C TYR A 152 21.20 -4.78 8.72
N PRO A 153 21.54 -4.20 9.89
CA PRO A 153 20.87 -2.99 10.38
C PRO A 153 20.91 -1.78 9.43
N PRO A 154 22.02 -1.47 8.73
CA PRO A 154 22.05 -0.37 7.78
C PRO A 154 21.06 -0.52 6.62
N ASP A 155 20.88 -1.73 6.11
CA ASP A 155 19.95 -2.02 5.01
C ASP A 155 18.50 -1.97 5.48
N LEU A 156 18.22 -2.49 6.68
CA LEU A 156 16.92 -2.35 7.32
C LEU A 156 16.55 -0.87 7.49
N ILE A 157 17.46 -0.04 8.03
CA ILE A 157 17.24 1.40 8.21
C ILE A 157 17.02 2.09 6.86
N ARG A 158 17.81 1.75 5.84
CA ARG A 158 17.64 2.28 4.48
C ARG A 158 16.25 1.97 3.93
N PHE A 159 15.77 0.73 4.09
CA PHE A 159 14.45 0.32 3.65
C PHE A 159 13.33 1.02 4.44
N LEU A 160 13.43 1.09 5.77
CA LEU A 160 12.42 1.74 6.61
C LEU A 160 12.35 3.25 6.36
N ASN A 161 13.48 3.93 6.16
CA ASN A 161 13.50 5.34 5.78
C ASN A 161 12.84 5.58 4.42
N PHE A 162 13.11 4.70 3.44
CA PHE A 162 12.43 4.72 2.15
C PHE A 162 10.90 4.55 2.32
N LEU A 163 10.48 3.58 3.13
CA LEU A 163 9.06 3.29 3.34
C LEU A 163 8.36 4.46 4.03
N GLY A 164 8.90 4.97 5.14
CA GLY A 164 8.34 6.11 5.88
C GLY A 164 8.20 7.35 5.02
N SER A 165 9.26 7.71 4.26
CA SER A 165 9.22 8.82 3.31
C SER A 165 8.10 8.66 2.27
N THR A 166 7.92 7.46 1.73
CA THR A 166 6.87 7.15 0.75
C THR A 166 5.48 7.20 1.36
N VAL A 167 5.33 6.70 2.60
CA VAL A 167 4.08 6.70 3.36
C VAL A 167 3.62 8.12 3.66
N HIS A 168 4.51 8.99 4.14
CA HIS A 168 4.17 10.39 4.44
C HIS A 168 3.74 11.16 3.19
N VAL A 169 4.39 10.93 2.05
CA VAL A 169 3.93 11.47 0.76
C VAL A 169 2.54 10.92 0.39
N GLY A 170 2.30 9.62 0.62
CA GLY A 170 1.01 8.98 0.36
C GLY A 170 -0.11 9.58 1.20
N ILE A 171 0.14 9.83 2.49
CA ILE A 171 -0.79 10.50 3.41
C ILE A 171 -1.14 11.89 2.88
N ALA A 172 -0.14 12.72 2.59
CA ALA A 172 -0.35 14.07 2.08
C ALA A 172 -1.14 14.08 0.76
N TYR A 173 -0.77 13.18 -0.15
CA TYR A 173 -1.44 13.03 -1.44
C TYR A 173 -2.90 12.61 -1.28
N CYS A 174 -3.19 11.57 -0.50
CA CYS A 174 -4.55 11.09 -0.30
C CYS A 174 -5.44 12.13 0.39
N ALA A 175 -4.90 12.89 1.35
CA ALA A 175 -5.63 14.00 1.97
C ALA A 175 -6.03 15.06 0.93
N ALA A 176 -5.09 15.46 0.07
CA ALA A 176 -5.33 16.46 -0.97
C ALA A 176 -6.33 15.96 -2.03
N VAL A 177 -6.21 14.70 -2.48
CA VAL A 177 -7.15 14.08 -3.42
C VAL A 177 -8.55 13.99 -2.82
N ALA A 178 -8.68 13.57 -1.56
CA ALA A 178 -9.98 13.47 -0.90
C ALA A 178 -10.67 14.83 -0.80
N ALA A 179 -9.94 15.88 -0.40
CA ALA A 179 -10.48 17.23 -0.32
C ALA A 179 -11.00 17.71 -1.69
N ALA A 180 -10.17 17.62 -2.74
CA ALA A 180 -10.55 18.04 -4.09
C ALA A 180 -11.72 17.23 -4.65
N ALA A 181 -11.76 15.91 -4.42
CA ALA A 181 -12.86 15.08 -4.90
C ALA A 181 -14.20 15.44 -4.24
N LEU A 182 -14.18 15.82 -2.96
CA LEU A 182 -15.38 16.20 -2.21
C LEU A 182 -16.02 17.49 -2.71
N GLU A 183 -15.24 18.42 -3.28
CA GLU A 183 -15.77 19.65 -3.93
C GLU A 183 -16.72 19.34 -5.10
N HIS A 184 -16.61 18.14 -5.70
CA HIS A 184 -17.42 17.72 -6.84
C HIS A 184 -18.34 16.52 -6.56
N ALA A 185 -18.28 15.95 -5.35
CA ALA A 185 -18.98 14.73 -5.00
C ALA A 185 -20.51 14.90 -4.89
N ASN A 186 -21.01 16.14 -4.65
CA ASN A 186 -22.43 16.45 -4.45
C ASN A 186 -23.11 15.48 -3.45
N LEU A 187 -22.50 15.31 -2.28
CA LEU A 187 -23.03 14.43 -1.24
C LEU A 187 -24.31 15.04 -0.63
N PRO A 188 -25.34 14.22 -0.34
CA PRO A 188 -26.49 14.68 0.44
C PRO A 188 -26.07 15.01 1.88
N ASP A 189 -26.74 15.97 2.52
CA ASP A 189 -26.50 16.26 3.94
C ASP A 189 -27.17 15.18 4.78
N PHE A 190 -26.35 14.32 5.39
CA PHE A 190 -26.88 13.26 6.24
C PHE A 190 -27.68 13.78 7.42
N ASN A 191 -27.32 14.92 8.02
CA ASN A 191 -28.02 15.41 9.20
C ASN A 191 -29.43 15.94 8.86
N GLU A 192 -29.58 16.53 7.68
CA GLU A 192 -30.87 17.01 7.18
C GLU A 192 -31.75 15.87 6.66
N ASP A 193 -31.15 14.93 5.91
CA ASP A 193 -31.87 13.89 5.16
C ASP A 193 -31.79 12.49 5.82
N TRP A 194 -31.36 12.37 7.07
CA TRP A 194 -31.01 11.07 7.69
C TRP A 194 -32.11 10.01 7.58
N LEU A 195 -33.38 10.40 7.74
CA LEU A 195 -34.51 9.47 7.73
C LEU A 195 -34.72 8.89 6.33
N GLU A 196 -34.69 9.74 5.30
CA GLU A 196 -34.83 9.30 3.91
C GLU A 196 -33.64 8.46 3.47
N LEU A 197 -32.42 8.89 3.79
CA LEU A 197 -31.20 8.15 3.49
C LEU A 197 -31.16 6.79 4.19
N SER A 198 -31.60 6.72 5.46
CA SER A 198 -31.68 5.47 6.22
C SER A 198 -32.75 4.52 5.65
N ALA A 199 -33.90 5.05 5.22
CA ALA A 199 -34.92 4.26 4.55
C ALA A 199 -34.39 3.68 3.23
N LYS A 200 -33.70 4.49 2.40
CA LYS A 200 -33.02 4.02 1.18
C LYS A 200 -31.96 2.96 1.50
N ALA A 201 -31.18 3.16 2.56
CA ALA A 201 -30.17 2.18 2.98
C ALA A 201 -30.81 0.82 3.33
N GLY A 202 -31.97 0.80 3.98
CA GLY A 202 -32.73 -0.42 4.28
C GLY A 202 -33.26 -1.17 3.05
N LEU A 203 -33.29 -0.51 1.89
CA LEU A 203 -33.66 -1.10 0.59
C LEU A 203 -32.45 -1.56 -0.23
N THR A 204 -31.23 -1.47 0.32
CA THR A 204 -30.01 -1.89 -0.38
C THR A 204 -30.04 -3.40 -0.64
N ASP A 205 -29.99 -3.79 -1.91
CA ASP A 205 -29.85 -5.18 -2.31
C ASP A 205 -28.37 -5.51 -2.52
N PHE A 206 -27.85 -6.46 -1.74
CA PHE A 206 -26.46 -6.86 -1.81
C PHE A 206 -26.28 -8.01 -2.80
N ALA A 207 -25.52 -7.75 -3.87
CA ALA A 207 -25.15 -8.74 -4.87
C ALA A 207 -23.63 -8.87 -5.00
N PHE A 208 -23.17 -10.00 -5.51
CA PHE A 208 -21.75 -10.20 -5.83
C PHE A 208 -21.29 -9.17 -6.86
N ILE A 209 -20.28 -8.36 -6.50
CA ILE A 209 -19.70 -7.36 -7.39
C ILE A 209 -18.63 -8.02 -8.24
N THR A 210 -18.87 -8.13 -9.55
CA THR A 210 -17.82 -8.54 -10.50
C THR A 210 -16.93 -7.34 -10.83
N ARG A 211 -15.62 -7.57 -10.98
CA ARG A 211 -14.77 -6.58 -11.68
C ARG A 211 -15.31 -6.46 -13.10
N LYS A 212 -15.79 -5.27 -13.49
CA LYS A 212 -15.87 -4.96 -14.93
C LYS A 212 -14.44 -5.07 -15.47
N GLY A 213 -14.26 -5.93 -16.48
CA GLY A 213 -12.99 -6.09 -17.18
C GLY A 213 -12.53 -4.80 -17.83
#